data_AF-A0A3D4CR75-F1
#
_entry.id   AF-A0A3D4CR75-F1
#
_cell.length_a   1.000
_cell.length_b   1.000
_cell.length_c   1.000
_cell.angle_alpha   90.00
_cell.angle_beta   90.00
_cell.angle_gamma   90.00
#
_symmetry.space_group_name_H-M   'P 1'
#
loop_
_entity.id
_entity.type
_entity.pdbx_description
1 polymer ?
#
loop_
_entity_poly.entity_id
_entity_poly.type
_entity_poly.pdbx_seq_one_letter_code
_entity_poly.pdbx_strand_id
1 'polypeptide(L)'
;MMAQYQSMRRSLPDDVLLFFRLGDFYEMFFEDAKQAAGLLNVALTKRGGVPMCGVPHHAAENYIAKLIKQGRRVAIGEQTSEP
;
A
#
# COMPACT_ATOMS: atom_id res chain seq x y z
N MET A 1 -7.33 12.38 3.26
CA MET A 1 -6.54 11.25 2.72
C MET A 1 -5.38 10.86 3.65
N MET A 2 -4.27 11.60 3.73
CA MET A 2 -3.07 11.13 4.49
C MET A 2 -3.34 10.91 5.99
N ALA A 3 -4.22 11.70 6.60
CA ALA A 3 -4.68 11.49 7.98
C ALA A 3 -5.43 10.17 8.16
N GLN A 4 -6.27 9.77 7.18
CA GLN A 4 -6.97 8.49 7.20
C GLN A 4 -5.99 7.32 7.02
N TYR A 5 -5.04 7.45 6.09
CA TYR A 5 -3.97 6.46 5.91
C TYR A 5 -3.22 6.23 7.23
N GLN A 6 -2.76 7.30 7.89
CA GLN A 6 -2.04 7.19 9.15
C GLN A 6 -2.91 6.61 10.27
N SER A 7 -4.19 6.99 10.35
CA SER A 7 -5.12 6.44 11.32
C SER A 7 -5.26 4.92 11.16
N MET A 8 -5.53 4.44 9.93
CA MET A 8 -5.59 3.01 9.62
C MET A 8 -4.26 2.33 9.89
N ARG A 9 -3.14 2.92 9.45
CA ARG A 9 -1.82 2.32 9.63
C ARG A 9 -1.45 2.11 11.09
N ARG A 10 -1.82 3.04 11.98
CA ARG A 10 -1.60 2.94 13.44
C ARG A 10 -2.44 1.84 14.09
N SER A 11 -3.54 1.42 13.47
CA SER A 11 -4.36 0.30 13.94
C SER A 11 -3.82 -1.07 13.51
N LEU A 12 -2.80 -1.09 12.65
CA LEU A 12 -2.22 -2.31 12.09
C LEU A 12 -0.86 -2.62 12.74
N PRO A 13 -0.54 -3.90 12.96
CA PRO A 13 0.81 -4.32 13.35
C PRO A 13 1.90 -3.83 12.39
N ASP A 14 3.13 -3.72 12.88
CA ASP A 14 4.26 -3.21 12.10
C ASP A 14 4.65 -4.13 10.92
N ASP A 15 4.37 -5.44 11.02
CA ASP A 15 4.67 -6.43 9.98
C ASP A 15 3.66 -6.43 8.81
N VAL A 16 2.58 -5.66 8.91
CA VAL A 16 1.50 -5.58 7.91
C VAL A 16 1.70 -4.39 6.97
N LEU A 17 1.65 -4.64 5.66
CA LEU A 17 1.65 -3.61 4.63
C LEU A 17 0.21 -3.16 4.35
N LEU A 18 -0.06 -1.85 4.39
CA LEU A 18 -1.37 -1.28 4.09
C LEU A 18 -1.49 -0.90 2.62
N PHE A 19 -2.30 -1.63 1.87
CA PHE A 19 -2.73 -1.27 0.52
C PHE A 19 -3.95 -0.36 0.63
N PHE A 20 -3.75 0.95 0.43
CA PHE A 20 -4.79 1.94 0.58
C PHE A 20 -5.37 2.32 -0.79
N ARG A 21 -6.66 2.05 -1.01
CA ARG A 21 -7.33 2.27 -2.29
C ARG A 21 -7.45 3.76 -2.59
N LEU A 22 -6.94 4.16 -3.75
CA LEU A 22 -7.12 5.49 -4.32
C LEU A 22 -7.37 5.38 -5.82
N GLY A 23 -8.58 5.73 -6.28
CA GLY A 23 -8.89 5.76 -7.71
C GLY A 23 -8.72 4.38 -8.34
N ASP A 24 -7.73 4.17 -9.21
CA ASP A 24 -7.41 2.89 -9.87
C ASP A 24 -6.15 2.19 -9.33
N PHE A 25 -5.58 2.70 -8.23
CA PHE A 25 -4.42 2.13 -7.58
C PHE A 25 -4.70 1.72 -6.13
N TYR A 26 -3.90 0.78 -5.63
CA TYR A 26 -3.56 0.70 -4.23
C TYR A 26 -2.25 1.42 -4.01
N GLU A 27 -2.27 2.46 -3.18
CA GLU A 27 -1.10 3.22 -2.81
C GLU A 27 -0.63 2.84 -1.40
N MET A 28 0.70 2.77 -1.26
CA MET A 28 1.39 2.59 0.01
C MET A 28 2.26 3.82 0.23
N PHE A 29 2.41 4.25 1.49
CA PHE A 29 3.15 5.45 1.85
C PHE A 29 4.19 5.16 2.94
N PHE A 30 5.13 6.08 3.12
CA PHE A 30 6.14 6.05 4.17
C PHE A 30 6.96 4.74 4.14
N GLU A 31 7.02 4.02 5.27
CA GLU A 31 7.77 2.76 5.38
C GLU A 31 7.12 1.62 4.60
N ASP A 32 5.79 1.59 4.48
CA ASP A 32 5.13 0.56 3.67
C ASP A 32 5.56 0.69 2.21
N ALA A 33 5.69 1.93 1.71
CA ALA A 33 6.17 2.18 0.35
C ALA A 33 7.61 1.70 0.15
N LYS A 34 8.51 2.04 1.07
CA LYS A 34 9.92 1.64 0.99
C LYS A 34 10.09 0.12 0.99
N GLN A 35 9.34 -0.56 1.86
CA GLN A 35 9.37 -2.02 1.94
C GLN A 35 8.75 -2.65 0.69
N ALA A 36 7.54 -2.25 0.31
CA ALA A 36 6.82 -2.86 -0.79
C ALA A 36 7.49 -2.61 -2.15
N ALA A 37 8.08 -1.44 -2.37
CA ALA A 37 8.74 -1.11 -3.64
C ALA A 37 9.82 -2.13 -4.03
N GLY A 38 10.69 -2.48 -3.08
CA GLY A 38 11.72 -3.50 -3.30
C GLY A 38 11.14 -4.91 -3.46
N LEU A 39 10.20 -5.29 -2.59
CA LEU A 39 9.60 -6.63 -2.58
C LEU A 39 8.79 -6.94 -3.84
N LEU A 40 8.11 -5.93 -4.38
CA LEU A 40 7.24 -6.02 -5.55
C LEU A 40 7.94 -5.64 -6.86
N ASN A 41 9.16 -5.11 -6.77
CA ASN A 41 9.90 -4.53 -7.89
C ASN A 41 9.08 -3.44 -8.63
N VAL A 42 8.55 -2.48 -7.85
CA VAL A 42 7.83 -1.31 -8.37
C VAL A 42 8.58 -0.03 -8.03
N ALA A 43 8.32 1.04 -8.78
CA ALA A 43 9.00 2.31 -8.56
C ALA A 43 8.64 2.92 -7.20
N LEU A 44 9.66 3.22 -6.40
CA LEU A 44 9.54 4.07 -5.22
C LEU A 44 9.60 5.53 -5.67
N THR A 45 8.52 6.27 -5.50
CA THR A 45 8.43 7.70 -5.84
C THR A 45 8.18 8.52 -4.57
N LYS A 46 7.96 9.84 -4.74
CA LYS A 46 7.66 10.74 -3.63
C LYS A 46 6.62 11.77 -4.03
N ARG A 47 5.71 12.08 -3.11
CA ARG A 47 4.71 13.15 -3.25
C ARG A 47 4.79 14.08 -2.05
N GLY A 48 5.09 15.35 -2.28
CA GLY A 48 5.26 16.32 -1.18
C GLY A 48 6.32 15.89 -0.15
N GLY A 49 7.36 15.17 -0.59
CA GLY A 49 8.40 14.62 0.29
C GLY A 49 8.07 13.27 0.95
N VAL A 50 6.83 12.78 0.84
CA VAL A 50 6.42 11.47 1.38
C VAL A 50 6.75 10.36 0.38
N PRO A 51 7.55 9.34 0.74
CA PRO A 51 7.77 8.16 -0.09
C PRO A 51 6.46 7.44 -0.38
N MET A 52 6.27 7.02 -1.63
CA MET A 52 5.09 6.29 -2.05
C MET A 52 5.39 5.30 -3.17
N CYS A 53 4.63 4.22 -3.24
CA CYS A 53 4.56 3.35 -4.40
C CYS A 53 3.13 2.84 -4.54
N GLY A 54 2.76 2.35 -5.73
CA GLY A 54 1.43 1.83 -5.94
C GLY A 54 1.40 0.68 -6.93
N VAL A 55 0.32 -0.09 -6.86
CA VAL A 55 0.01 -1.16 -7.81
C VAL A 55 -1.38 -0.94 -8.39
N PRO A 56 -1.64 -1.32 -9.65
CA PRO A 56 -2.98 -1.21 -10.22
C PRO A 56 -3.95 -2.12 -9.46
N HIS A 57 -5.12 -1.60 -9.10
CA HIS A 57 -6.12 -2.34 -8.33
C HIS A 57 -6.58 -3.61 -9.02
N HIS A 58 -6.86 -3.53 -10.33
CA HIS A 58 -7.30 -4.67 -11.12
C HIS A 58 -6.24 -5.79 -11.21
N ALA A 59 -4.97 -5.49 -10.90
CA ALA A 59 -3.87 -6.45 -10.88
C ALA A 59 -3.38 -6.78 -9.46
N ALA A 60 -4.01 -6.23 -8.42
CA ALA A 60 -3.51 -6.24 -7.06
C ALA A 60 -3.33 -7.66 -6.49
N GLU A 61 -4.21 -8.58 -6.86
CA GLU A 61 -4.16 -9.98 -6.42
C GLU A 61 -2.80 -10.62 -6.70
N ASN A 62 -2.22 -10.37 -7.88
CA ASN A 62 -0.90 -10.88 -8.24
C ASN A 62 0.23 -10.31 -7.36
N TYR A 63 0.13 -9.04 -6.97
CA TYR A 63 1.10 -8.39 -6.10
C TYR A 63 0.95 -8.86 -4.66
N ILE A 64 -0.28 -9.00 -4.18
CA ILE A 64 -0.59 -9.53 -2.84
C ILE A 64 -0.06 -10.96 -2.72
N ALA A 65 -0.28 -11.81 -3.74
CA ALA A 65 0.24 -13.17 -3.75
C ALA A 65 1.78 -13.23 -3.66
N LYS A 66 2.50 -12.29 -4.29
CA LYS A 66 3.96 -12.18 -4.17
C LYS A 66 4.38 -11.82 -2.74
N LEU A 67 3.69 -10.88 -2.10
CA LEU A 67 3.97 -10.48 -0.72
C LEU A 67 3.72 -11.63 0.27
N ILE A 68 2.61 -12.34 0.12
CA ILE A 68 2.27 -13.50 0.97
C ILE A 68 3.34 -14.60 0.83
N LYS A 69 3.79 -14.90 -0.40
CA LYS A 69 4.88 -15.86 -0.64
C LYS A 69 6.21 -15.46 0.01
N GLN A 70 6.43 -14.16 0.22
CA GLN A 70 7.59 -13.61 0.91
C GLN A 70 7.36 -13.46 2.43
N GLY A 71 6.28 -14.04 2.96
CA GLY A 71 5.97 -14.02 4.40
C GLY A 71 5.41 -12.69 4.91
N ARG A 72 4.98 -11.79 4.01
CA ARG A 72 4.39 -10.51 4.39
C ARG A 72 2.87 -10.62 4.53
N ARG A 73 2.33 -9.90 5.50
CA ARG A 73 0.89 -9.71 5.68
C ARG A 73 0.46 -8.42 4.99
N VAL A 74 -0.75 -8.42 4.43
CA VAL A 74 -1.30 -7.28 3.70
C VAL A 74 -2.67 -6.95 4.29
N ALA A 75 -2.91 -5.68 4.58
CA ALA A 75 -4.23 -5.13 4.88
C ALA A 75 -4.73 -4.33 3.69
N ILE A 76 -6.01 -4.49 3.35
CA ILE A 76 -6.66 -3.73 2.28
C ILE A 76 -7.54 -2.66 2.91
N GLY A 77 -7.24 -1.39 2.64
CA GLY A 77 -8.11 -0.27 2.97
C GLY A 77 -8.90 0.15 1.73
N GLU A 78 -10.16 -0.26 1.63
CA GLU A 78 -11.02 0.05 0.49
C GLU A 78 -11.65 1.44 0.55
N GLN A 79 -11.99 1.96 -0.62
CA GLN A 79 -12.79 3.17 -0.76
C GLN A 79 -14.27 2.80 -0.79
N THR A 80 -15.03 3.23 0.22
CA THR A 80 -16.44 2.85 0.40
C THR A 80 -17.44 3.84 -0.19
N SER A 81 -16.98 4.97 -0.71
CA SER A 81 -17.81 6.00 -1.34
C SER A 81 -17.21 6.41 -2.69
N GLU A 82 -18.05 6.66 -3.68
CA GLU A 82 -17.60 7.26 -4.94
C GLU A 82 -16.91 8.63 -4.66
N PRO A 83 -15.88 9.01 -5.46
CA PRO A 83 -15.20 10.29 -5.32
C PRO A 83 -16.13 11.52 -5.40
#